data_AF-D8TN50-F1
#
_entry.id   AF-D8TN50-F1
#
_cell.length_a   1.000
_cell.length_b   1.000
_cell.length_c   1.000
_cell.angle_alpha   90.00
_cell.angle_beta   90.00
_cell.angle_gamma   90.00
#
_symmetry.space_group_name_H-M   'P 1'
#
loop_
_entity.id
_entity.type
_entity.pdbx_description
1 polymer ?
#
loop_
_entity_poly.entity_id
_entity_poly.type
_entity_poly.pdbx_seq_one_letter_code
_entity_poly.pdbx_strand_id
1 'polypeptide(L)'
;MARVVRDVLLGYLATFGCSREIDEAVLEYACGVMQSMIEDDGEDDDESLIHLDALLAGACGQPYEQYSEAERQEQLATIVQEPQNAGALASHIRAIALSPGNERNADRRGENMPLVDEPTGTGQAAAVVKELEALCSGAVSTEFLDYALECKFHFNAEALAAWLLDSDRTELQRTEAQWEEQRRKGLQDDEAARLLKERNKQLILQKFDLRPVAQPTDPKKGGKGGLPLELWTAKQDQQAQKPKVRYLDGRVVSTKGEKFIIEKTSEEWDGGSRGKVYTKGKRGKGFI
;
A
#
# COMPACT_ATOMS: atom_id res chain seq x y z
N MET A 1 -6.14 -6.03 -6.91
CA MET A 1 -4.71 -5.88 -6.57
C MET A 1 -4.31 -6.84 -5.47
N ALA A 2 -4.87 -6.76 -4.25
CA ALA A 2 -4.54 -7.67 -3.13
C ALA A 2 -4.54 -9.18 -3.48
N ARG A 3 -5.54 -9.67 -4.23
CA ARG A 3 -5.57 -11.08 -4.66
C ARG A 3 -4.41 -11.45 -5.61
N VAL A 4 -4.05 -10.55 -6.53
CA VAL A 4 -2.95 -10.76 -7.48
C VAL A 4 -1.62 -10.78 -6.74
N VAL A 5 -1.38 -9.82 -5.84
CA VAL A 5 -0.17 -9.76 -5.00
C VAL A 5 -0.03 -11.05 -4.18
N ARG A 6 -1.14 -11.52 -3.61
CA ARG A 6 -1.18 -12.78 -2.86
C ARG A 6 -0.84 -14.00 -3.72
N ASP A 7 -1.44 -14.12 -4.90
CA ASP A 7 -1.21 -15.25 -5.80
C ASP A 7 0.25 -15.27 -6.30
N VAL A 8 0.83 -14.09 -6.60
CA VAL A 8 2.23 -13.94 -6.97
C VAL A 8 3.16 -14.31 -5.82
N LEU A 9 2.90 -13.83 -4.60
CA LEU A 9 3.68 -14.17 -3.41
C LEU A 9 3.61 -15.67 -3.10
N LEU A 10 2.45 -16.30 -3.25
CA LEU A 10 2.31 -17.76 -3.09
C LEU A 10 3.06 -18.53 -4.17
N GLY A 11 3.04 -18.05 -5.42
CA GLY A 11 3.83 -18.62 -6.51
C GLY A 11 5.33 -18.56 -6.24
N TYR A 12 5.81 -17.42 -5.74
CA TYR A 12 7.18 -17.25 -5.27
C TYR A 12 7.52 -18.23 -4.14
N LEU A 13 6.73 -18.24 -3.07
CA LEU A 13 6.99 -19.13 -1.93
C LEU A 13 6.97 -20.61 -2.32
N ALA A 14 6.20 -20.98 -3.36
CA ALA A 14 6.23 -22.32 -3.91
C ALA A 14 7.59 -22.69 -4.56
N THR A 15 8.33 -21.74 -5.15
CA THR A 15 9.68 -22.01 -5.70
C THR A 15 10.69 -22.35 -4.61
N PHE A 16 10.46 -21.88 -3.38
CA PHE A 16 11.25 -22.19 -2.19
C PHE A 16 10.72 -23.42 -1.43
N GLY A 17 9.67 -24.09 -1.93
CA GLY A 17 9.04 -25.22 -1.25
C GLY A 17 8.20 -24.83 -0.02
N CYS A 18 7.86 -23.56 0.16
CA CYS A 18 7.19 -23.02 1.36
C CYS A 18 5.65 -23.02 1.28
N SER A 19 5.07 -23.62 0.23
CA SER A 19 3.66 -23.42 -0.19
C SER A 19 2.54 -23.91 0.76
N ARG A 20 2.83 -24.54 1.91
CA ARG A 20 1.78 -25.21 2.72
C ARG A 20 1.71 -24.86 4.21
N GLU A 21 2.66 -24.11 4.76
CA GLU A 21 2.77 -23.96 6.23
C GLU A 21 2.84 -22.53 6.73
N ILE A 22 2.73 -21.53 5.85
CA ILE A 22 2.83 -20.13 6.27
C ILE A 22 1.52 -19.71 6.93
N ASP A 23 1.64 -19.07 8.11
CA ASP A 23 0.52 -18.49 8.83
C ASP A 23 -0.21 -17.44 7.96
N GLU A 24 -1.53 -17.56 7.85
CA GLU A 24 -2.37 -16.67 7.04
C GLU A 24 -2.19 -15.20 7.43
N ALA A 25 -1.97 -14.90 8.72
CA ALA A 25 -1.74 -13.54 9.19
C ALA A 25 -0.40 -12.98 8.70
N VAL A 26 0.63 -13.84 8.61
CA VAL A 26 1.92 -13.45 8.03
C VAL A 26 1.77 -13.19 6.55
N LEU A 27 1.04 -14.07 5.85
CA LEU A 27 0.80 -13.90 4.41
C LEU A 27 0.03 -12.62 4.12
N GLU A 28 -1.00 -12.30 4.92
CA GLU A 28 -1.78 -11.06 4.79
C GLU A 28 -0.90 -9.83 5.05
N TYR A 29 -0.05 -9.87 6.07
CA TYR A 29 0.89 -8.78 6.36
C TYR A 29 1.92 -8.60 5.22
N ALA A 30 2.51 -9.69 4.74
CA ALA A 30 3.46 -9.68 3.62
C ALA A 30 2.82 -9.09 2.35
N CYS A 31 1.58 -9.48 2.05
CA CYS A 31 0.82 -8.90 0.94
C CYS A 31 0.59 -7.39 1.14
N GLY A 32 0.33 -6.94 2.37
CA GLY A 32 0.17 -5.53 2.71
C GLY A 32 1.44 -4.71 2.47
N VAL A 33 2.60 -5.24 2.89
CA VAL A 33 3.91 -4.60 2.65
C VAL A 33 4.22 -4.51 1.15
N MET A 34 4.02 -5.60 0.41
CA MET A 34 4.22 -5.59 -1.04
C MET A 34 3.27 -4.62 -1.73
N GLN A 35 2.01 -4.54 -1.29
CA GLN A 35 1.04 -3.61 -1.85
C GLN A 35 1.44 -2.16 -1.57
N SER A 36 1.94 -1.84 -0.37
CA SER A 36 2.43 -0.48 -0.10
C SER A 36 3.63 -0.12 -0.96
N MET A 37 4.56 -1.04 -1.21
CA MET A 37 5.70 -0.82 -2.11
C MET A 37 5.27 -0.62 -3.57
N ILE A 38 4.22 -1.32 -4.02
CA ILE A 38 3.68 -1.13 -5.37
C ILE A 38 2.97 0.23 -5.50
N GLU A 39 2.37 0.73 -4.42
CA GLU A 39 1.61 1.98 -4.39
C GLU A 39 2.49 3.22 -4.12
N ASP A 40 3.67 3.06 -3.53
CA ASP A 40 4.60 4.15 -3.21
C ASP A 40 5.65 4.34 -4.33
N ASP A 41 6.12 5.57 -4.55
CA ASP A 41 7.04 5.94 -5.65
C ASP A 41 8.51 5.51 -5.41
N GLY A 42 8.73 4.53 -4.53
CA GLY A 42 10.01 3.82 -4.36
C GLY A 42 11.08 4.51 -3.52
N GLU A 43 10.76 5.53 -2.71
CA GLU A 43 11.78 6.16 -1.84
C GLU A 43 12.28 5.25 -0.70
N ASP A 44 11.48 4.28 -0.24
CA ASP A 44 11.77 3.41 0.91
C ASP A 44 11.69 1.89 0.60
N ASP A 45 11.86 1.50 -0.67
CA ASP A 45 11.69 0.11 -1.11
C ASP A 45 12.75 -0.84 -0.51
N ASP A 46 13.99 -0.39 -0.35
CA ASP A 46 15.07 -1.23 0.19
C ASP A 46 14.81 -1.65 1.64
N GLU A 47 14.35 -0.73 2.50
CA GLU A 47 14.01 -1.05 3.90
C GLU A 47 12.80 -1.99 3.98
N SER A 48 11.81 -1.78 3.10
CA SER A 48 10.62 -2.61 3.02
C SER A 48 10.93 -4.03 2.52
N LEU A 49 11.85 -4.18 1.58
CA LEU A 49 12.36 -5.48 1.11
C LEU A 49 13.09 -6.24 2.22
N ILE A 50 13.95 -5.56 2.97
CA ILE A 50 14.67 -6.17 4.11
C ILE A 50 13.67 -6.65 5.17
N HIS A 51 12.67 -5.84 5.48
CA HIS A 51 11.61 -6.22 6.43
C HIS A 51 10.80 -7.42 5.94
N LEU A 52 10.46 -7.44 4.66
CA LEU A 52 9.74 -8.54 4.03
C LEU A 52 10.56 -9.84 4.03
N ASP A 53 11.86 -9.79 3.72
CA ASP A 53 12.75 -10.96 3.77
C ASP A 53 12.85 -11.52 5.20
N ALA A 54 13.03 -10.65 6.20
CA ALA A 54 13.11 -11.06 7.60
C ALA A 54 11.81 -11.73 8.08
N LEU A 55 10.66 -11.20 7.68
CA LEU A 55 9.35 -11.78 7.97
C LEU A 55 9.20 -13.18 7.35
N LEU A 56 9.55 -13.32 6.06
CA LEU A 56 9.43 -14.59 5.34
C LEU A 56 10.42 -15.63 5.84
N ALA A 57 11.65 -15.24 6.20
CA ALA A 57 12.61 -16.13 6.82
C ALA A 57 12.08 -16.71 8.14
N GLY A 58 11.50 -15.86 9.00
CA GLY A 58 10.90 -16.30 10.26
C GLY A 58 9.69 -17.22 10.09
N ALA A 59 8.90 -17.03 9.03
CA ALA A 59 7.68 -17.80 8.79
C ALA A 59 7.88 -19.09 7.98
N CYS A 60 8.83 -19.09 7.05
CA CYS A 60 9.08 -20.21 6.15
C CYS A 60 10.17 -21.15 6.67
N GLY A 61 11.09 -20.66 7.49
CA GLY A 61 12.18 -21.44 8.07
C GLY A 61 13.21 -21.93 7.04
N GLN A 62 13.76 -23.11 7.29
CA GLN A 62 14.93 -23.66 6.58
C GLN A 62 14.81 -23.74 5.04
N PRO A 63 13.65 -24.08 4.43
CA PRO A 63 13.51 -24.11 2.97
C PRO A 63 13.71 -22.73 2.31
N TYR A 64 13.45 -21.65 3.05
CA TYR A 64 13.68 -20.28 2.59
C TYR A 64 15.11 -19.82 2.89
N GLU A 65 15.61 -20.13 4.09
CA GLU A 65 16.96 -19.74 4.54
C GLU A 65 18.12 -20.42 3.79
N GLN A 66 17.87 -21.49 3.03
CA GLN A 66 18.90 -22.18 2.25
C GLN A 66 19.50 -21.35 1.11
N TYR A 67 18.77 -20.32 0.66
CA TYR A 67 19.22 -19.38 -0.37
C TYR A 67 19.95 -18.20 0.28
N SER A 68 20.90 -17.59 -0.44
CA SER A 68 21.60 -16.42 0.10
C SER A 68 20.65 -15.22 0.23
N GLU A 69 20.91 -14.35 1.20
CA GLU A 69 20.10 -13.14 1.42
C GLU A 69 20.00 -12.27 0.15
N ALA A 70 21.10 -12.13 -0.59
CA ALA A 70 21.13 -11.39 -1.85
C ALA A 70 20.21 -12.00 -2.91
N GLU A 71 20.20 -13.32 -3.07
CA GLU A 71 19.33 -14.01 -4.04
C GLU A 71 17.84 -13.87 -3.66
N ARG A 72 17.51 -13.94 -2.36
CA ARG A 72 16.13 -13.78 -1.90
C ARG A 72 15.63 -12.35 -2.14
N GLN A 73 16.44 -11.35 -1.77
CA GLN A 73 16.13 -9.95 -1.97
C GLN A 73 16.00 -9.58 -3.46
N GLU A 74 16.88 -10.10 -4.32
CA GLU A 74 16.80 -9.89 -5.77
C GLU A 74 15.49 -10.45 -6.37
N GLN A 75 15.08 -11.65 -5.93
CA GLN A 75 13.82 -12.23 -6.39
C GLN A 75 12.60 -11.49 -5.83
N LEU A 76 12.62 -11.07 -4.56
CA LEU A 76 11.56 -10.24 -3.98
C LEU A 76 11.43 -8.89 -4.72
N ALA A 77 12.55 -8.25 -5.04
CA ALA A 77 12.56 -7.01 -5.82
C ALA A 77 11.95 -7.24 -7.22
N THR A 78 12.30 -8.33 -7.89
CA THR A 78 11.73 -8.71 -9.19
C THR A 78 10.21 -8.84 -9.11
N ILE A 79 9.72 -9.47 -8.03
CA ILE A 79 8.29 -9.69 -7.80
C ILE A 79 7.53 -8.43 -7.47
N VAL A 80 8.15 -7.44 -6.81
CA VAL A 80 7.53 -6.14 -6.56
C VAL A 80 7.51 -5.30 -7.84
N GLN A 81 8.54 -5.40 -8.67
CA GLN A 81 8.64 -4.67 -9.94
C GLN A 81 7.71 -5.21 -11.04
N GLU A 82 7.46 -6.52 -11.11
CA GLU A 82 6.56 -7.12 -12.11
C GLU A 82 5.13 -6.52 -12.10
N PRO A 83 4.42 -6.41 -10.95
CA PRO A 83 3.14 -5.75 -10.86
C PRO A 83 3.22 -4.22 -10.94
N GLN A 84 4.34 -3.58 -10.57
CA GLN A 84 4.56 -2.16 -10.88
C GLN A 84 4.62 -1.93 -12.39
N ASN A 85 5.29 -2.81 -13.15
CA ASN A 85 5.37 -2.73 -14.60
C ASN A 85 4.03 -3.03 -15.27
N ALA A 86 3.33 -4.08 -14.83
CA ALA A 86 1.98 -4.40 -15.31
C ALA A 86 0.94 -3.33 -14.91
N GLY A 87 1.07 -2.79 -13.70
CA GLY A 87 0.26 -1.73 -13.14
C GLY A 87 0.52 -0.38 -13.80
N ALA A 88 1.77 -0.05 -14.11
CA ALA A 88 2.16 1.12 -14.90
C ALA A 88 1.61 1.05 -16.32
N LEU A 89 1.60 -0.15 -16.93
CA LEU A 89 1.00 -0.34 -18.24
C LEU A 89 -0.53 -0.16 -18.17
N ALA A 90 -1.18 -0.73 -17.15
CA ALA A 90 -2.62 -0.57 -16.93
C ALA A 90 -3.04 0.86 -16.53
N SER A 91 -2.24 1.55 -15.72
CA SER A 91 -2.48 2.92 -15.29
C SER A 91 -2.13 3.94 -16.38
N HIS A 92 -1.14 3.67 -17.23
CA HIS A 92 -0.88 4.43 -18.45
C HIS A 92 -2.04 4.29 -19.44
N ILE A 93 -2.55 3.06 -19.66
CA ILE A 93 -3.76 2.83 -20.47
C ILE A 93 -4.97 3.54 -19.86
N ARG A 94 -5.15 3.52 -18.53
CA ARG A 94 -6.24 4.20 -17.83
C ARG A 94 -6.09 5.74 -17.84
N ALA A 95 -4.88 6.27 -17.77
CA ALA A 95 -4.60 7.70 -17.87
C ALA A 95 -4.85 8.23 -19.30
N ILE A 96 -4.54 7.42 -20.32
CA ILE A 96 -4.94 7.68 -21.71
C ILE A 96 -6.47 7.66 -21.84
N ALA A 97 -7.16 6.73 -21.17
CA ALA A 97 -8.62 6.60 -21.22
C ALA A 97 -9.40 7.65 -20.41
N LEU A 98 -8.80 8.28 -19.40
CA LEU A 98 -9.48 9.24 -18.51
C LEU A 98 -9.09 10.71 -18.73
N SER A 99 -8.23 11.04 -19.70
CA SER A 99 -7.91 12.43 -20.04
C SER A 99 -9.09 13.08 -20.77
N PRO A 100 -9.87 13.99 -20.13
CA PRO A 100 -10.97 14.68 -20.79
C PRO A 100 -10.36 15.77 -21.69
N GLY A 101 -10.87 15.87 -22.91
CA GLY A 101 -10.38 16.77 -23.96
C GLY A 101 -9.93 18.14 -23.45
N ASN A 102 -8.65 18.45 -23.69
CA ASN A 102 -8.11 19.79 -23.51
C ASN A 102 -8.55 20.67 -24.69
N GLU A 103 -9.84 20.97 -24.77
CA GLU A 103 -10.37 22.07 -25.56
C GLU A 103 -10.01 23.37 -24.82
N ARG A 104 -8.87 24.00 -25.16
CA ARG A 104 -8.62 25.45 -25.10
C ARG A 104 -7.17 25.77 -25.48
N ASN A 105 -6.96 26.15 -26.74
CA ASN A 105 -6.35 27.44 -27.08
C ASN A 105 -6.34 27.64 -28.60
N ALA A 106 -7.36 28.33 -29.07
CA ALA A 106 -7.28 29.09 -30.30
C ALA A 106 -6.48 30.37 -30.02
N ASP A 107 -5.22 30.39 -30.45
CA ASP A 107 -4.51 31.53 -31.06
C ASP A 107 -3.00 31.35 -30.88
N ARG A 108 -2.34 30.80 -31.91
CA ARG A 108 -1.06 31.33 -32.39
C ARG A 108 -0.69 30.72 -33.74
N ARG A 109 -0.46 31.64 -34.67
CA ARG A 109 0.02 31.45 -36.03
C ARG A 109 1.33 30.66 -36.07
N GLY A 110 1.43 29.79 -37.07
CA GLY A 110 2.65 29.44 -37.77
C GLY A 110 3.51 28.39 -37.08
N GLU A 111 3.45 27.14 -37.54
CA GLU A 111 4.41 26.58 -38.49
C GLU A 111 4.01 25.14 -38.84
N ASN A 112 4.20 24.77 -40.11
CA ASN A 112 3.89 23.46 -40.67
C ASN A 112 4.69 22.35 -39.94
N MET A 113 3.98 21.48 -39.24
CA MET A 113 4.43 20.14 -38.88
C MET A 113 3.28 19.18 -39.21
N PRO A 114 3.50 18.11 -39.99
CA PRO A 114 2.44 17.15 -40.26
C PRO A 114 2.09 16.43 -38.95
N LEU A 115 0.90 16.75 -38.43
CA LEU A 115 0.27 16.00 -37.35
C LEU A 115 -0.01 14.60 -37.90
N VAL A 116 0.72 13.61 -37.40
CA VAL A 116 0.31 12.21 -37.53
C VAL A 116 -0.74 12.01 -36.44
N ASP A 117 -2.01 11.93 -36.84
CA ASP A 117 -3.10 11.52 -35.95
C ASP A 117 -2.82 10.09 -35.48
N GLU A 118 -2.23 9.94 -34.30
CA GLU A 118 -2.23 8.67 -33.57
C GLU A 118 -3.65 8.44 -33.04
N PRO A 119 -4.37 7.40 -33.51
CA PRO A 119 -5.71 7.10 -33.01
C PRO A 119 -5.63 6.68 -31.55
N THR A 120 -6.34 7.40 -30.69
CA THR A 120 -6.56 7.05 -29.29
C THR A 120 -7.11 5.62 -29.18
N GLY A 121 -6.35 4.73 -28.54
CA GLY A 121 -6.50 3.26 -28.60
C GLY A 121 -7.82 2.66 -28.12
N THR A 122 -8.71 3.45 -27.50
CA THR A 122 -10.05 2.99 -27.09
C THR A 122 -10.99 2.76 -28.27
N GLY A 123 -10.85 3.53 -29.35
CA GLY A 123 -11.66 3.35 -30.56
C GLY A 123 -11.28 2.09 -31.34
N GLN A 124 -10.01 1.70 -31.28
CA GLN A 124 -9.52 0.49 -31.94
C GLN A 124 -10.01 -0.78 -31.24
N ALA A 125 -10.00 -0.81 -29.89
CA ALA A 125 -10.51 -1.96 -29.13
C ALA A 125 -12.00 -2.24 -29.42
N ALA A 126 -12.84 -1.19 -29.43
CA ALA A 126 -14.26 -1.34 -29.75
C ALA A 126 -14.51 -1.80 -31.20
N ALA A 127 -13.69 -1.36 -32.15
CA ALA A 127 -13.76 -1.83 -33.53
C ALA A 127 -13.39 -3.32 -33.64
N VAL A 128 -12.31 -3.73 -32.96
CA VAL A 128 -11.87 -5.14 -32.90
C VAL A 128 -12.96 -6.03 -32.30
N VAL A 129 -13.57 -5.62 -31.19
CA VAL A 129 -14.63 -6.42 -30.53
C VAL A 129 -15.84 -6.59 -31.43
N LYS A 130 -16.20 -5.55 -32.20
CA LYS A 130 -17.29 -5.63 -33.19
C LYS A 130 -16.98 -6.58 -34.35
N GLU A 131 -15.72 -6.63 -34.79
CA GLU A 131 -15.27 -7.58 -35.81
C GLU A 131 -15.29 -9.02 -35.28
N LEU A 132 -14.86 -9.23 -34.03
CA LEU A 132 -14.92 -10.54 -33.35
C LEU A 132 -16.37 -11.00 -33.13
N GLU A 133 -17.27 -10.10 -32.76
CA GLU A 133 -18.71 -10.39 -32.62
C GLU A 133 -19.31 -10.86 -33.96
N ALA A 134 -18.91 -10.21 -35.06
CA ALA A 134 -19.33 -10.60 -36.40
C ALA A 134 -18.81 -12.00 -36.79
N LEU A 135 -17.58 -12.35 -36.42
CA LEU A 135 -17.02 -13.70 -36.62
C LEU A 135 -17.82 -14.78 -35.88
N CYS A 136 -18.27 -14.47 -34.67
CA CYS A 136 -19.09 -15.39 -33.87
C CYS A 136 -20.57 -15.40 -34.23
N SER A 137 -21.01 -14.61 -35.22
CA SER A 137 -22.44 -14.45 -35.58
C SER A 137 -23.32 -14.12 -34.37
N GLY A 138 -22.81 -13.36 -33.41
CA GLY A 138 -23.51 -13.02 -32.17
C GLY A 138 -23.76 -14.21 -31.22
N ALA A 139 -22.96 -15.29 -31.32
CA ALA A 139 -23.07 -16.42 -30.40
C ALA A 139 -22.67 -16.10 -28.95
N VAL A 140 -21.95 -15.00 -28.75
CA VAL A 140 -21.37 -14.55 -27.48
C VAL A 140 -21.58 -13.04 -27.35
N SER A 141 -21.82 -12.55 -26.14
CA SER A 141 -22.05 -11.13 -25.88
C SER A 141 -20.78 -10.27 -26.05
N THR A 142 -20.99 -9.00 -26.39
CA THR A 142 -19.91 -8.01 -26.51
C THR A 142 -19.16 -7.81 -25.19
N GLU A 143 -19.88 -7.79 -24.06
CA GLU A 143 -19.26 -7.61 -22.73
C GLU A 143 -18.31 -8.76 -22.37
N PHE A 144 -18.65 -9.99 -22.77
CA PHE A 144 -17.76 -11.14 -22.58
C PHE A 144 -16.54 -11.06 -23.50
N LEU A 145 -16.70 -10.61 -24.75
CA LEU A 145 -15.58 -10.42 -25.67
C LEU A 145 -14.62 -9.35 -25.18
N ASP A 146 -15.13 -8.22 -24.67
CA ASP A 146 -14.34 -7.18 -24.02
C ASP A 146 -13.54 -7.76 -22.84
N TYR A 147 -14.21 -8.49 -21.94
CA TYR A 147 -13.57 -9.16 -20.82
C TYR A 147 -12.50 -10.17 -21.26
N ALA A 148 -12.80 -11.02 -22.23
CA ALA A 148 -11.87 -12.04 -22.70
C ALA A 148 -10.64 -11.40 -23.34
N LEU A 149 -10.84 -10.34 -24.13
CA LEU A 149 -9.76 -9.60 -24.76
C LEU A 149 -8.85 -8.95 -23.70
N GLU A 150 -9.42 -8.24 -22.73
CA GLU A 150 -8.64 -7.55 -21.68
C GLU A 150 -7.97 -8.54 -20.70
N CYS A 151 -8.74 -9.46 -20.14
CA CYS A 151 -8.32 -10.26 -18.99
C CYS A 151 -7.70 -11.61 -19.36
N LYS A 152 -8.17 -12.27 -20.44
CA LYS A 152 -7.73 -13.63 -20.79
C LYS A 152 -6.65 -13.62 -21.86
N PHE A 153 -6.72 -12.69 -22.81
CA PHE A 153 -5.83 -12.62 -23.97
C PHE A 153 -4.96 -11.37 -24.00
N HIS A 154 -5.02 -10.51 -22.97
CA HIS A 154 -4.15 -9.33 -22.81
C HIS A 154 -4.09 -8.44 -24.07
N PHE A 155 -5.26 -8.11 -24.61
CA PHE A 155 -5.46 -7.33 -25.84
C PHE A 155 -4.94 -7.98 -27.13
N ASN A 156 -4.62 -9.28 -27.11
CA ASN A 156 -4.27 -10.03 -28.31
C ASN A 156 -5.53 -10.52 -29.07
N ALA A 157 -5.96 -9.72 -30.05
CA ALA A 157 -7.12 -10.00 -30.87
C ALA A 157 -6.99 -11.27 -31.72
N GLU A 158 -5.80 -11.57 -32.25
CA GLU A 158 -5.57 -12.74 -33.10
C GLU A 158 -5.69 -14.03 -32.30
N ALA A 159 -5.13 -14.07 -31.09
CA ALA A 159 -5.24 -15.22 -30.20
C ALA A 159 -6.70 -15.47 -29.76
N LEU A 160 -7.45 -14.39 -29.47
CA LEU A 160 -8.87 -14.48 -29.16
C LEU A 160 -9.68 -14.98 -30.37
N ALA A 161 -9.42 -14.45 -31.57
CA ALA A 161 -10.08 -14.91 -32.80
C ALA A 161 -9.81 -16.39 -33.08
N ALA A 162 -8.56 -16.83 -32.94
CA ALA A 162 -8.20 -18.24 -33.10
C ALA A 162 -8.96 -19.13 -32.10
N TRP A 163 -9.00 -18.74 -30.82
CA TRP A 163 -9.76 -19.47 -29.80
C TRP A 163 -11.27 -19.51 -30.10
N LEU A 164 -11.86 -18.41 -30.58
CA LEU A 164 -13.28 -18.34 -30.96
C LEU A 164 -13.61 -19.26 -32.15
N LEU A 165 -12.69 -19.42 -33.10
CA LEU A 165 -12.85 -20.30 -34.26
C LEU A 165 -12.64 -21.78 -33.90
N ASP A 166 -11.74 -22.08 -32.97
CA ASP A 166 -11.44 -23.44 -32.53
C ASP A 166 -12.48 -23.99 -31.53
N SER A 167 -13.21 -23.12 -30.82
CA SER A 167 -14.18 -23.50 -29.80
C SER A 167 -15.57 -23.78 -30.38
N ASP A 168 -16.22 -24.82 -29.87
CA ASP A 168 -17.61 -25.12 -30.22
C ASP A 168 -18.57 -24.09 -29.60
N ARG A 169 -19.71 -23.85 -30.26
CA ARG A 169 -20.75 -22.91 -29.77
C ARG A 169 -21.20 -23.21 -28.33
N THR A 170 -21.31 -24.49 -27.98
CA THR A 170 -21.68 -24.91 -26.62
C THR A 170 -20.60 -24.61 -25.58
N GLU A 171 -19.33 -24.67 -25.98
CA GLU A 171 -18.20 -24.33 -25.12
C GLU A 171 -18.15 -22.81 -24.87
N LEU A 172 -18.32 -22.02 -25.94
CA LEU A 172 -18.41 -20.57 -25.84
C LEU A 172 -19.54 -20.14 -24.89
N GLN A 173 -20.74 -20.69 -25.04
CA GLN A 173 -21.87 -20.41 -24.14
C GLN A 173 -21.61 -20.83 -22.69
N ARG A 174 -20.92 -21.95 -22.48
CA ARG A 174 -20.57 -22.41 -21.13
C ARG A 174 -19.56 -21.49 -20.47
N THR A 175 -18.54 -21.05 -21.21
CA THR A 175 -17.52 -20.14 -20.69
C THR A 175 -18.10 -18.75 -20.40
N GLU A 176 -19.00 -18.27 -21.25
CA GLU A 176 -19.76 -17.04 -20.99
C GLU A 176 -20.63 -17.16 -19.73
N ALA A 177 -21.41 -18.24 -19.57
CA ALA A 177 -22.22 -18.45 -18.38
C ALA A 177 -21.38 -18.54 -17.08
N GLN A 178 -20.19 -19.16 -17.15
CA GLN A 178 -19.26 -19.20 -16.02
C GLN A 178 -18.75 -17.80 -15.65
N TRP A 179 -18.44 -16.98 -16.66
CA TRP A 179 -18.03 -15.59 -16.43
C TRP A 179 -19.17 -14.75 -15.83
N GLU A 180 -20.39 -14.86 -16.36
CA GLU A 180 -21.56 -14.18 -15.79
C GLU A 180 -21.80 -14.57 -14.32
N GLU A 181 -21.66 -15.85 -14.00
CA GLU A 181 -21.78 -16.34 -12.62
C GLU A 181 -20.69 -15.74 -11.71
N GLN A 182 -19.44 -15.69 -12.18
CA GLN A 182 -18.34 -15.06 -11.43
C GLN A 182 -18.58 -13.57 -11.22
N ARG A 183 -19.02 -12.84 -12.26
CA ARG A 183 -19.36 -11.42 -12.17
C ARG A 183 -20.49 -11.18 -11.16
N ARG A 184 -21.55 -11.99 -11.21
CA ARG A 184 -22.68 -11.91 -10.27
C ARG A 184 -22.23 -12.18 -8.84
N LYS A 185 -21.39 -13.19 -8.63
CA LYS A 185 -20.84 -13.52 -7.32
C LYS A 185 -19.98 -12.37 -6.77
N GLY A 186 -19.12 -11.78 -7.59
CA GLY A 186 -18.32 -10.61 -7.21
C GLY A 186 -19.19 -9.45 -6.71
N LEU A 187 -20.27 -9.13 -7.42
CA LEU A 187 -21.20 -8.08 -6.98
C LEU A 187 -21.89 -8.40 -5.64
N GLN A 188 -22.25 -9.66 -5.42
CA GLN A 188 -22.84 -10.10 -4.15
C GLN A 188 -21.84 -10.02 -3.00
N ASP A 189 -20.59 -10.42 -3.23
CA ASP A 189 -19.53 -10.36 -2.23
C ASP A 189 -19.21 -8.90 -1.86
N ASP A 190 -19.17 -8.00 -2.85
CA ASP A 190 -18.98 -6.56 -2.62
C ASP A 190 -20.12 -5.93 -1.82
N GLU A 191 -21.37 -6.30 -2.13
CA GLU A 191 -22.54 -5.84 -1.37
C GLU A 191 -22.52 -6.36 0.07
N ALA A 192 -22.20 -7.65 0.25
CA ALA A 192 -22.05 -8.26 1.57
C ALA A 192 -20.94 -7.58 2.39
N ALA A 193 -19.81 -7.27 1.75
CA ALA A 193 -18.70 -6.55 2.37
C ALA A 193 -19.12 -5.12 2.77
N ARG A 194 -19.91 -4.43 1.94
CA ARG A 194 -20.45 -3.10 2.26
C ARG A 194 -21.37 -3.15 3.48
N LEU A 195 -22.30 -4.10 3.51
CA LEU A 195 -23.22 -4.30 4.64
C LEU A 195 -22.48 -4.66 5.93
N LEU A 196 -21.43 -5.49 5.83
CA LEU A 196 -20.59 -5.83 6.99
C LEU A 196 -19.85 -4.61 7.53
N LYS A 197 -19.30 -3.76 6.65
CA LYS A 197 -18.66 -2.49 7.04
C LYS A 197 -19.64 -1.56 7.74
N GLU A 198 -20.86 -1.41 7.21
CA GLU A 198 -21.91 -0.59 7.82
C GLU A 198 -22.32 -1.11 9.20
N ARG A 199 -22.52 -2.44 9.32
CA ARG A 199 -22.82 -3.08 10.61
C ARG A 199 -21.69 -2.88 11.61
N ASN A 200 -20.44 -3.07 11.21
CA ASN A 200 -19.28 -2.87 12.08
C ASN A 200 -19.18 -1.42 12.54
N LYS A 201 -19.40 -0.46 11.64
CA LYS A 201 -19.46 0.97 11.97
C LYS A 201 -20.54 1.27 13.01
N GLN A 202 -21.74 0.70 12.86
CA GLN A 202 -22.82 0.87 13.83
C GLN A 202 -22.47 0.27 15.20
N LEU A 203 -21.87 -0.92 15.23
CA LEU A 203 -21.43 -1.57 16.47
C LEU A 203 -20.36 -0.74 17.19
N ILE A 204 -19.43 -0.14 16.45
CA ILE A 204 -18.41 0.77 17.01
C ILE A 204 -19.10 2.00 17.61
N LEU A 205 -20.02 2.64 16.87
CA LEU A 205 -20.74 3.81 17.35
C LEU A 205 -21.57 3.52 18.63
N GLN A 206 -22.19 2.34 18.72
CA GLN A 206 -22.94 1.92 19.91
C GLN A 206 -22.04 1.61 21.10
N LYS A 207 -20.92 0.91 20.88
CA LYS A 207 -19.98 0.53 21.97
C LYS A 207 -19.20 1.72 22.50
N PHE A 208 -18.78 2.59 21.60
CA PHE A 208 -18.02 3.80 21.89
C PHE A 208 -18.91 5.02 21.88
N ASP A 209 -20.15 4.84 22.35
CA ASP A 209 -21.11 5.90 22.63
C ASP A 209 -20.32 7.11 23.14
N LEU A 210 -20.37 8.22 22.39
CA LEU A 210 -19.52 9.41 22.52
C LEU A 210 -19.81 10.11 23.86
N ARG A 211 -19.59 9.39 24.97
CA ARG A 211 -19.52 9.96 26.29
C ARG A 211 -18.34 10.89 26.20
N PRO A 212 -18.54 12.22 26.33
CA PRO A 212 -17.43 13.13 26.42
C PRO A 212 -16.54 12.59 27.54
N VAL A 213 -15.35 12.13 27.15
CA VAL A 213 -14.35 11.71 28.12
C VAL A 213 -14.13 12.96 28.95
N ALA A 214 -14.60 12.94 30.20
CA ALA A 214 -14.35 14.01 31.12
C ALA A 214 -12.83 14.17 31.14
N GLN A 215 -12.34 15.27 30.57
CA GLN A 215 -10.92 15.55 30.61
C GLN A 215 -10.52 15.45 32.07
N PRO A 216 -9.45 14.71 32.41
CA PRO A 216 -9.00 14.62 33.79
C PRO A 216 -8.82 16.05 34.28
N THR A 217 -9.75 16.50 35.13
CA THR A 217 -9.63 17.79 35.80
C THR A 217 -8.48 17.61 36.76
N ASP A 218 -7.29 18.03 36.34
CA ASP A 218 -6.15 18.20 37.23
C ASP A 218 -6.65 18.94 38.49
N PRO A 219 -6.61 18.34 39.68
CA PRO A 219 -7.17 18.96 40.89
C PRO A 219 -6.33 20.15 41.40
N LYS A 220 -5.49 20.75 40.55
CA LYS A 220 -4.60 21.86 40.88
C LYS A 220 -4.62 22.95 39.82
N LYS A 221 -5.80 23.49 39.51
CA LYS A 221 -5.95 24.90 39.10
C LYS A 221 -7.42 25.32 39.15
N GLY A 222 -7.85 25.76 40.33
CA GLY A 222 -9.05 26.59 40.42
C GLY A 222 -8.82 27.89 39.65
N GLY A 223 -9.77 28.28 38.80
CA GLY A 223 -9.67 29.55 38.08
C GLY A 223 -10.68 29.73 36.96
N LYS A 224 -11.92 30.05 37.35
CA LYS A 224 -12.92 30.90 36.67
C LYS A 224 -12.91 30.99 35.14
N GLY A 225 -14.08 30.66 34.56
CA GLY A 225 -14.63 31.38 33.41
C GLY A 225 -14.64 30.58 32.11
N GLY A 226 -15.80 30.01 31.77
CA GLY A 226 -16.06 29.52 30.43
C GLY A 226 -15.96 30.69 29.44
N LEU A 227 -15.10 30.52 28.44
CA LEU A 227 -15.00 31.42 27.29
C LEU A 227 -15.71 30.78 26.09
N PRO A 228 -16.41 31.57 25.25
CA PRO A 228 -17.17 31.06 24.11
C PRO A 228 -16.27 30.43 23.05
N LEU A 229 -16.83 29.43 22.35
CA LEU A 229 -16.18 28.52 21.40
C LEU A 229 -15.50 29.21 20.19
N GLU A 230 -15.75 30.51 19.97
CA GLU A 230 -15.20 31.27 18.84
C GLU A 230 -13.75 31.76 19.01
N LEU A 231 -13.17 31.65 20.20
CA LEU A 231 -11.78 32.07 20.46
C LEU A 231 -10.74 30.95 20.26
N TRP A 232 -11.16 29.76 19.84
CA TRP A 232 -10.24 28.62 19.68
C TRP A 232 -9.48 28.61 18.35
N THR A 233 -10.01 29.25 17.31
CA THR A 233 -9.35 29.34 15.98
C THR A 233 -8.26 30.40 15.91
N ALA A 234 -8.24 31.40 16.81
CA ALA A 234 -7.29 32.52 16.75
C ALA A 234 -6.02 32.35 17.61
N LYS A 235 -5.84 31.21 18.30
CA LYS A 235 -4.70 30.96 19.21
C LYS A 235 -3.84 29.75 18.84
N GLN A 236 -3.95 29.26 17.62
CA GLN A 236 -3.17 28.10 17.17
C GLN A 236 -1.72 28.46 16.79
N ASP A 237 -1.39 29.75 16.62
CA ASP A 237 -0.03 30.21 16.27
C ASP A 237 0.91 30.47 17.46
N GLN A 238 0.48 30.25 18.70
CA GLN A 238 1.35 30.39 19.89
C GLN A 238 1.23 29.24 20.88
N GLN A 239 1.02 28.02 20.37
CA GLN A 239 1.22 26.83 21.19
C GLN A 239 2.72 26.56 21.33
N ALA A 240 3.36 27.30 22.25
CA ALA A 240 4.65 26.94 22.80
C ALA A 240 4.66 25.44 23.09
N GLN A 241 5.61 24.74 22.47
CA GLN A 241 5.70 23.28 22.39
C GLN A 241 5.45 22.64 23.76
N LYS A 242 4.23 22.12 23.97
CA LYS A 242 3.97 21.26 25.11
C LYS A 242 4.79 19.99 24.89
N PRO A 243 5.58 19.54 25.88
CA PRO A 243 6.42 18.36 25.73
C PRO A 243 5.60 17.15 25.30
N LYS A 244 5.85 16.66 24.07
CA LYS A 244 5.18 15.47 23.53
C LYS A 244 5.73 14.24 24.25
N VAL A 245 4.91 13.64 25.11
CA VAL A 245 5.27 12.41 25.81
C VAL A 245 5.18 11.23 24.82
N ARG A 246 6.24 10.44 24.72
CA ARG A 246 6.30 9.23 23.87
C ARG A 246 6.36 7.98 24.75
N TYR A 247 5.67 6.91 24.33
CA TYR A 247 5.58 5.62 25.02
C TYR A 247 6.19 4.52 24.15
N LEU A 248 6.90 3.58 24.78
CA LEU A 248 7.38 2.33 24.20
C LEU A 248 7.07 1.22 25.23
N ASP A 249 6.42 0.13 24.82
CA ASP A 249 5.99 -0.99 25.69
C ASP A 249 5.25 -0.57 26.97
N GLY A 250 4.38 0.44 26.84
CA GLY A 250 3.61 0.97 27.97
C GLY A 250 4.42 1.77 29.00
N ARG A 251 5.73 1.98 28.79
CA ARG A 251 6.59 2.82 29.63
C ARG A 251 6.87 4.17 28.95
N VAL A 252 6.96 5.23 29.76
CA VAL A 252 7.27 6.59 29.29
C VAL A 252 8.75 6.67 28.94
N VAL A 253 9.07 6.84 27.67
CA VAL A 253 10.46 6.87 27.16
C VAL A 253 10.99 8.28 26.94
N SER A 254 10.14 9.27 26.66
CA SER A 254 10.57 10.66 26.60
C SER A 254 9.44 11.60 26.95
N THR A 255 9.73 12.57 27.81
CA THR A 255 8.84 13.69 28.16
C THR A 255 9.34 15.01 27.58
N LYS A 256 10.37 15.01 26.73
CA LYS A 256 11.00 16.24 26.23
C LYS A 256 10.77 16.52 24.74
N GLY A 257 10.06 15.64 24.04
CA GLY A 257 9.71 15.85 22.63
C GLY A 257 10.85 15.63 21.63
N GLU A 258 11.99 15.07 22.07
CA GLU A 258 13.10 14.71 21.19
C GLU A 258 12.66 13.61 20.18
N LYS A 259 13.11 13.74 18.92
CA LYS A 259 12.68 12.89 17.80
C LYS A 259 13.23 11.47 17.90
N PHE A 260 14.37 11.30 18.57
CA PHE A 260 15.09 10.03 18.72
C PHE A 260 15.04 9.57 20.17
N ILE A 261 14.71 8.30 20.39
CA ILE A 261 14.81 7.64 21.70
C ILE A 261 16.18 6.96 21.71
N ILE A 262 17.16 7.58 22.35
CA ILE A 262 18.45 6.92 22.58
C ILE A 262 18.26 6.01 23.79
N GLU A 263 17.97 4.73 23.56
CA GLU A 263 18.13 3.73 24.60
C GLU A 263 19.60 3.76 25.03
N LYS A 264 19.84 4.20 26.27
CA LYS A 264 21.17 4.10 26.89
C LYS A 264 21.40 2.64 27.26
N THR A 265 21.67 1.81 26.27
CA THR A 265 22.08 0.40 26.43
C THR A 265 23.59 0.28 26.67
N SER A 266 24.29 1.40 26.91
CA SER A 266 25.65 1.34 27.44
C SER A 266 25.57 1.17 28.96
N GLU A 267 25.66 -0.08 29.37
CA GLU A 267 26.14 -0.47 30.70
C GLU A 267 27.49 0.24 30.91
N GLU A 268 27.45 1.39 31.59
CA GLU A 268 28.60 2.24 31.85
C GLU A 268 29.51 1.45 32.79
N TRP A 269 30.50 0.79 32.21
CA TRP A 269 31.61 0.19 32.94
C TRP A 269 32.25 1.26 33.82
N ASP A 270 31.98 1.22 35.13
CA ASP A 270 32.66 2.02 36.16
C ASP A 270 34.08 1.48 36.37
N GLY A 271 34.91 1.66 35.33
CA GLY A 271 36.34 1.40 35.34
C GLY A 271 37.10 2.71 35.54
N GLY A 272 36.93 3.38 36.68
CA GLY A 272 37.51 4.71 36.85
C GLY A 272 37.66 5.17 38.29
N SER A 273 38.56 4.52 39.03
CA SER A 273 39.18 4.98 40.30
C SER A 273 39.02 6.49 40.53
N ARG A 274 38.11 6.87 41.44
CA ARG A 274 38.03 8.23 42.00
C ARG A 274 39.20 8.44 42.94
N GLY A 275 40.40 8.54 42.39
CA GLY A 275 41.55 9.08 43.07
C GLY A 275 41.23 10.49 43.53
N LYS A 276 41.05 10.70 44.83
CA LYS A 276 41.04 12.04 45.44
C LYS A 276 42.37 12.70 45.14
N VAL A 277 42.43 13.55 44.13
CA VAL A 277 43.54 14.47 43.92
C VAL A 277 43.43 15.54 45.02
N TYR A 278 44.09 15.30 46.16
CA TYR A 278 44.39 16.36 47.10
C TYR A 278 45.29 17.35 46.37
N THR A 279 44.73 18.49 45.96
CA THR A 279 45.54 19.62 45.55
C THR A 279 46.39 20.00 46.75
N LYS A 280 47.67 19.65 46.69
CA LYS A 280 48.71 20.05 47.63
C LYS A 280 48.73 21.58 47.65
N GLY A 281 47.98 22.18 48.57
CA GLY A 281 48.02 23.60 48.86
C GLY A 281 49.46 23.98 49.12
N LYS A 282 50.08 24.64 48.13
CA LYS A 282 51.40 25.22 48.29
C LYS A 282 51.27 26.30 49.36
N ARG A 283 51.96 26.03 50.46
CA ARG A 283 52.25 26.87 51.62
C ARG A 283 52.49 28.34 51.25
N GLY A 284 51.94 29.23 52.07
CA GLY A 284 52.37 30.63 52.16
C GLY A 284 51.38 31.53 52.89
N LYS A 285 51.44 31.56 54.22
CA LYS A 285 50.81 32.56 55.10
C LYS A 285 51.95 33.25 55.84
N GLY A 286 52.08 34.58 55.70
CA GLY A 286 53.05 35.35 56.48
C GLY A 286 53.59 36.59 55.78
N PHE A 287 52.99 37.74 56.09
CA PHE A 287 53.61 38.99 56.57
C PHE A 287 54.94 39.52 55.98
N ILE A 288 54.86 40.83 55.66
CA ILE A 288 55.88 41.90 55.51
C ILE A 288 56.63 41.94 54.16
#